data_AF-A0A401HNR1-F1
#
_entry.id   AF-A0A401HNR1-F1
#
_cell.length_a   1.000
_cell.length_b   1.000
_cell.length_c   1.000
_cell.angle_alpha   90.00
_cell.angle_beta   90.00
_cell.angle_gamma   90.00
#
_symmetry.space_group_name_H-M   'P 1'
#
loop_
_entity.id
_entity.type
_entity.pdbx_description
1 polymer ?
#
loop_
_entity_poly.entity_id
_entity_poly.type
_entity_poly.pdbx_seq_one_letter_code
_entity_poly.pdbx_strand_id
1 'polypeptide(L)'
;MIALTIFVAKVPLKIYLLLLATPLGFGILTVILMGYIYVGGNELFTIEIFNFKISIYSYGINLGLLVFSRMLGCVASTLFLALTTPITELFYILKELKIPSAILDIAMMMYRYIFLLLDEMIRIMNAQNTRLGYRNLKTTYKSLGTLAAILFIRAWERGEKSFIIMSSRGYNGDLKLINKIESPPVKYLLLIIILDIFLIILSYLTTDFKVIA
;
A
#
# COMPACT_ATOMS: atom_id res chain seq x y z
N MET A 1 -13.80 4.52 -7.50
CA MET A 1 -13.30 4.09 -6.17
C MET A 1 -13.32 5.22 -5.13
N ILE A 2 -12.76 6.40 -5.40
CA ILE A 2 -12.77 7.55 -4.45
C ILE A 2 -14.18 7.91 -3.93
N ALA A 3 -15.17 7.98 -4.83
CA ALA A 3 -16.54 8.28 -4.42
C ALA A 3 -17.14 7.17 -3.54
N LEU A 4 -16.84 5.90 -3.84
CA LEU A 4 -17.32 4.77 -3.04
C LEU A 4 -16.72 4.75 -1.64
N THR A 5 -15.41 5.03 -1.50
CA THR A 5 -14.77 5.10 -0.17
C THR A 5 -15.35 6.22 0.70
N ILE A 6 -15.60 7.39 0.11
CA ILE A 6 -16.04 8.57 0.88
C ILE A 6 -17.54 8.49 1.19
N PHE A 7 -18.38 8.17 0.20
CA PHE A 7 -19.84 8.23 0.36
C PHE A 7 -20.45 6.94 0.91
N VAL A 8 -19.98 5.78 0.44
CA VAL A 8 -20.55 4.48 0.85
C VAL A 8 -19.86 3.97 2.12
N ALA A 9 -18.52 3.91 2.11
CA ALA A 9 -17.77 3.45 3.27
C ALA A 9 -17.61 4.52 4.37
N LYS A 10 -18.07 5.77 4.13
CA LYS A 10 -18.09 6.88 5.09
C LYS A 10 -16.73 7.14 5.75
N VAL A 11 -15.65 6.94 5.00
CA VAL A 11 -14.30 7.23 5.48
C VAL A 11 -14.15 8.75 5.66
N PRO A 12 -13.64 9.22 6.81
CA PRO A 12 -13.43 10.64 7.02
C PRO A 12 -12.47 11.22 5.97
N LEU A 13 -12.93 12.27 5.27
CA LEU A 13 -12.22 12.89 4.14
C LEU A 13 -10.79 13.30 4.49
N LYS A 14 -10.55 13.74 5.73
CA LYS A 14 -9.22 14.13 6.23
C LYS A 14 -8.22 12.98 6.18
N ILE A 15 -8.63 11.77 6.60
CA ILE A 15 -7.74 10.59 6.59
C ILE A 15 -7.47 10.17 5.15
N TYR A 16 -8.50 10.18 4.31
CA TYR A 16 -8.37 9.82 2.90
C TYR A 16 -7.41 10.77 2.16
N LEU A 17 -7.56 12.08 2.34
CA LEU A 17 -6.67 13.09 1.73
C LEU A 17 -5.24 12.99 2.27
N LEU A 18 -5.06 12.73 3.57
CA LEU A 18 -3.73 12.54 4.15
C LEU A 18 -2.99 11.35 3.52
N LEU A 19 -3.69 10.24 3.28
CA LEU A 19 -3.12 9.06 2.60
C LEU A 19 -2.87 9.32 1.11
N LEU A 20 -3.73 10.08 0.45
CA LEU A 20 -3.62 10.43 -0.96
C LEU A 20 -2.53 11.49 -1.23
N ALA A 21 -2.15 12.29 -0.23
CA ALA A 21 -1.17 13.37 -0.38
C ALA A 21 0.22 12.86 -0.82
N THR A 22 0.68 11.72 -0.27
CA THR A 22 2.00 11.15 -0.62
C THR A 22 2.05 10.71 -2.09
N PRO A 23 1.09 9.91 -2.61
CA PRO A 23 1.04 9.57 -4.03
C PRO A 23 0.80 10.77 -4.94
N LEU A 24 0.03 11.78 -4.52
CA LEU A 24 -0.18 13.00 -5.30
C LEU A 24 1.13 13.77 -5.52
N GLY A 25 1.94 13.94 -4.46
CA GLY A 25 3.24 14.59 -4.56
C GLY A 25 4.17 13.86 -5.55
N PHE A 26 4.22 12.53 -5.46
CA PHE A 26 5.00 11.73 -6.40
C PHE A 26 4.46 11.82 -7.83
N GLY A 27 3.14 11.78 -8.00
CA GLY A 27 2.51 11.86 -9.30
C GLY A 27 2.76 13.20 -10.02
N ILE A 28 2.71 14.33 -9.30
CA ILE A 28 3.06 15.64 -9.86
C ILE A 28 4.53 15.67 -10.30
N LEU A 29 5.42 15.13 -9.46
CA LEU A 29 6.84 14.99 -9.81
C LEU A 29 7.03 14.17 -11.10
N THR A 30 6.27 13.08 -11.29
CA THR A 30 6.35 12.29 -12.53
C THR A 30 5.93 13.06 -13.77
N VAL A 31 4.89 13.89 -13.69
CA VAL A 31 4.44 14.71 -14.84
C VAL A 31 5.53 15.71 -15.24
N ILE A 32 6.16 16.35 -14.25
CA ILE A 32 7.25 17.32 -14.48
C ILE A 32 8.45 16.61 -15.12
N LEU A 33 8.88 15.48 -14.56
CA LEU A 33 10.01 14.72 -15.09
C LEU A 33 9.75 14.20 -16.50
N MET A 34 8.55 13.70 -16.79
CA MET A 34 8.20 13.19 -18.12
C MET A 34 8.09 14.32 -19.14
N GLY A 35 7.60 15.49 -18.75
CA GLY A 35 7.58 16.69 -19.59
C GLY A 35 8.98 17.16 -20.00
N TYR A 36 9.99 16.93 -19.16
CA TYR A 36 11.39 17.28 -19.43
C TYR A 36 12.16 16.19 -20.21
N ILE A 37 12.00 14.92 -19.84
CA ILE A 37 12.81 13.82 -20.39
C ILE A 37 12.36 13.42 -21.80
N TYR A 38 11.05 13.41 -22.06
CA TYR A 38 10.51 12.91 -23.33
C TYR A 38 10.41 14.03 -24.37
N VAL A 39 11.41 14.07 -25.25
CA VAL A 39 11.49 15.01 -26.36
C VAL A 39 10.58 14.55 -27.51
N GLY A 40 9.54 15.32 -27.81
CA GLY A 40 8.63 15.06 -28.93
C GLY A 40 7.41 15.99 -28.99
N GLY A 41 6.95 16.33 -30.19
CA GLY A 41 5.82 17.27 -30.38
C GLY A 41 6.21 18.74 -30.27
N ASN A 42 5.22 19.62 -30.12
CA ASN A 42 5.41 21.07 -30.00
C ASN A 42 6.12 21.43 -28.69
N GLU A 43 7.08 22.36 -28.76
CA GLU A 43 7.71 23.00 -27.61
C GLU A 43 6.72 24.00 -27.00
N LEU A 44 6.30 23.75 -25.76
CA LEU A 44 5.34 24.63 -25.07
C LEU A 44 6.05 25.74 -24.30
N PHE A 45 7.16 25.40 -23.65
CA PHE A 45 7.97 26.33 -22.88
C PHE A 45 9.44 25.97 -23.04
N THR A 46 10.22 26.93 -23.52
CA THR A 46 11.68 26.85 -23.61
C THR A 46 12.26 27.94 -22.74
N ILE A 47 12.89 27.54 -21.64
CA ILE A 47 13.60 28.46 -20.75
C ILE A 47 15.09 28.24 -20.98
N GLU A 48 15.76 29.26 -21.53
CA GLU A 48 17.21 29.25 -21.70
C GLU A 48 17.86 29.88 -20.46
N ILE A 49 18.51 29.07 -19.63
CA ILE A 49 19.36 29.56 -18.53
C ILE A 49 20.81 29.22 -18.85
N PHE A 50 21.62 30.24 -19.15
CA PHE A 50 23.09 30.23 -19.12
C PHE A 50 23.80 29.13 -19.95
N ASN A 51 23.16 28.64 -21.03
CA ASN A 51 23.52 27.52 -21.96
C ASN A 51 22.75 26.19 -21.77
N PHE A 52 21.85 26.08 -20.80
CA PHE A 52 20.94 24.93 -20.71
C PHE A 52 19.57 25.29 -21.27
N LYS A 53 19.15 24.61 -22.33
CA LYS A 53 17.77 24.69 -22.85
C LYS A 53 16.91 23.69 -22.09
N ILE A 54 16.07 24.19 -21.19
CA ILE A 54 15.04 23.39 -20.54
C ILE A 54 13.77 23.56 -21.39
N SER A 55 13.54 22.62 -22.29
CA SER A 55 12.34 22.57 -23.13
C SER A 55 11.36 21.56 -22.55
N ILE A 56 10.12 21.99 -22.34
CA ILE A 56 9.02 21.12 -21.95
C ILE A 56 8.19 20.78 -23.19
N TYR A 57 8.05 19.49 -23.45
CA TYR A 57 7.38 18.97 -24.62
C TYR A 57 5.93 18.58 -24.32
N SER A 58 5.00 18.98 -25.20
CA SER A 58 3.57 18.63 -25.15
C SER A 58 3.33 17.11 -25.06
N TYR A 59 4.13 16.32 -25.79
CA TYR A 59 4.08 14.86 -25.74
C TYR A 59 4.45 14.31 -24.35
N GLY A 60 5.50 14.84 -23.74
CA GLY A 60 5.96 14.43 -22.41
C GLY A 60 4.93 14.72 -21.31
N ILE A 61 4.25 15.87 -21.39
CA ILE A 61 3.16 16.20 -20.45
C ILE A 61 1.96 15.27 -20.64
N ASN A 62 1.54 14.99 -21.90
CA ASN A 62 0.44 14.07 -22.17
C ASN A 62 0.71 12.67 -21.60
N LEU A 63 1.91 12.13 -21.82
CA LEU A 63 2.33 10.86 -21.24
C LEU A 63 2.38 10.92 -19.71
N GLY A 64 2.91 12.01 -19.15
CA GLY A 64 2.93 12.24 -17.72
C GLY A 64 1.53 12.22 -17.10
N LEU A 65 0.58 12.91 -17.72
CA LEU A 65 -0.80 12.99 -17.25
C LEU A 65 -1.54 11.65 -17.39
N LEU A 66 -1.25 10.88 -18.44
CA LEU A 66 -1.74 9.51 -18.61
C LEU A 66 -1.22 8.59 -17.48
N VAL A 67 0.09 8.63 -17.18
CA VAL A 67 0.66 7.84 -16.08
C VAL A 67 0.10 8.30 -14.73
N PHE A 68 -0.04 9.61 -14.52
CA PHE A 68 -0.60 10.19 -13.30
C PHE A 68 -2.03 9.72 -13.04
N SER A 69 -2.90 9.79 -14.05
CA SER A 69 -4.30 9.33 -13.92
C SER A 69 -4.38 7.82 -13.63
N ARG A 70 -3.55 7.01 -14.28
CA ARG A 70 -3.46 5.56 -14.01
C ARG A 70 -2.98 5.27 -12.59
N MET A 71 -1.95 5.98 -12.13
CA MET A 71 -1.45 5.90 -10.76
C MET A 71 -2.56 6.23 -9.75
N LEU A 72 -3.28 7.33 -9.96
CA LEU A 72 -4.40 7.72 -9.09
C LEU A 72 -5.49 6.67 -9.03
N GLY A 73 -5.83 6.05 -10.17
CA GLY A 73 -6.77 4.93 -10.24
C GLY A 73 -6.33 3.75 -9.36
N CYS A 74 -5.07 3.31 -9.50
CA CYS A 74 -4.52 2.21 -8.71
C CYS A 74 -4.45 2.53 -7.21
N VAL A 75 -4.05 3.74 -6.84
CA VAL A 75 -4.00 4.16 -5.44
C VAL A 75 -5.40 4.20 -4.84
N ALA A 76 -6.38 4.72 -5.58
CA ALA A 76 -7.76 4.79 -5.12
C ALA A 76 -8.39 3.40 -4.92
N SER A 77 -8.12 2.43 -5.80
CA SER A 77 -8.59 1.05 -5.62
C SER A 77 -7.89 0.34 -4.45
N THR A 78 -6.58 0.55 -4.29
CA THR A 78 -5.82 -0.01 -3.17
C THR A 78 -6.30 0.55 -1.83
N LEU A 79 -6.54 1.87 -1.74
CA LEU A 79 -7.08 2.50 -0.54
C LEU A 79 -8.51 2.05 -0.24
N PHE A 80 -9.33 1.81 -1.28
CA PHE A 80 -10.65 1.24 -1.10
C PHE A 80 -10.58 -0.12 -0.40
N LEU A 81 -9.73 -1.03 -0.89
CA LEU A 81 -9.53 -2.35 -0.26
C LEU A 81 -9.00 -2.20 1.18
N ALA A 82 -7.93 -1.43 1.36
CA ALA A 82 -7.22 -1.30 2.64
C ALA A 82 -8.08 -0.69 3.77
N LEU A 83 -9.02 0.20 3.42
CA LEU A 83 -9.87 0.90 4.41
C LEU A 83 -11.20 0.20 4.68
N THR A 84 -11.64 -0.71 3.81
CA THR A 84 -12.95 -1.37 3.93
C THR A 84 -12.85 -2.83 4.34
N THR A 85 -11.76 -3.51 4.02
CA THR A 85 -11.60 -4.96 4.27
C THR A 85 -10.46 -5.26 5.23
N PRO A 86 -10.71 -5.98 6.35
CA PRO A 86 -9.65 -6.42 7.23
C PRO A 86 -8.82 -7.55 6.60
N ILE A 87 -7.52 -7.59 6.87
CA ILE A 87 -6.61 -8.59 6.28
C ILE A 87 -6.98 -10.03 6.64
N THR A 88 -7.63 -10.24 7.79
CA THR A 88 -8.09 -11.56 8.22
C THR A 88 -9.14 -12.15 7.29
N GLU A 89 -10.01 -11.30 6.72
CA GLU A 89 -10.98 -11.72 5.71
C GLU A 89 -10.30 -12.01 4.37
N LEU A 90 -9.27 -11.22 4.01
CA LEU A 90 -8.46 -11.50 2.83
C LEU A 90 -7.77 -12.86 2.91
N PHE A 91 -7.22 -13.24 4.07
CA PHE A 91 -6.63 -14.57 4.24
C PHE A 91 -7.65 -15.72 4.10
N TYR A 92 -8.89 -15.51 4.54
CA TYR A 92 -9.96 -16.48 4.33
C TYR A 92 -10.28 -16.65 2.84
N ILE A 93 -10.44 -15.55 2.09
CA ILE A 93 -10.69 -15.60 0.64
C ILE A 93 -9.51 -16.26 -0.08
N LEU A 94 -8.27 -15.96 0.31
CA LEU A 94 -7.07 -16.60 -0.25
C LEU A 94 -7.04 -18.12 0.02
N LYS A 95 -7.58 -18.57 1.16
CA LYS A 95 -7.76 -20.00 1.46
C LYS A 95 -8.79 -20.65 0.54
N GLU A 96 -9.91 -19.98 0.28
CA GLU A 96 -10.92 -20.45 -0.67
C GLU A 96 -10.40 -20.49 -2.13
N LEU A 97 -9.47 -19.58 -2.48
CA LEU A 97 -8.73 -19.60 -3.75
C LEU A 97 -7.68 -20.73 -3.85
N LYS A 98 -7.65 -21.66 -2.89
CA LYS A 98 -6.77 -22.85 -2.86
C LYS A 98 -5.28 -22.52 -2.78
N ILE A 99 -4.91 -21.39 -2.17
CA ILE A 99 -3.51 -21.14 -1.81
C ILE A 99 -3.07 -22.15 -0.74
N PRO A 100 -1.85 -22.71 -0.81
CA PRO A 100 -1.35 -23.67 0.17
C PRO A 100 -1.49 -23.16 1.62
N SER A 101 -2.08 -23.96 2.50
CA SER A 101 -2.33 -23.60 3.91
C SER A 101 -1.07 -23.19 4.64
N ALA A 102 0.08 -23.84 4.37
CA ALA A 102 1.36 -23.49 4.96
C ALA A 102 1.76 -22.02 4.72
N ILE A 103 1.51 -21.47 3.52
CA ILE A 103 1.83 -20.07 3.19
C ILE A 103 0.91 -19.13 3.97
N LEU A 104 -0.38 -19.45 4.04
CA LEU A 104 -1.37 -18.68 4.77
C LEU A 104 -1.10 -18.68 6.27
N ASP A 105 -0.71 -19.83 6.82
CA ASP A 105 -0.40 -19.99 8.25
C ASP A 105 0.80 -19.14 8.65
N ILE A 106 1.86 -19.14 7.83
CA ILE A 106 3.01 -18.25 8.01
C ILE A 106 2.57 -16.79 7.90
N ALA A 107 1.78 -16.41 6.89
CA ALA A 107 1.30 -15.04 6.70
C ALA A 107 0.43 -14.53 7.85
N MET A 108 -0.47 -15.37 8.38
CA MET A 108 -1.31 -15.06 9.53
C MET A 108 -0.46 -14.88 10.80
N MET A 109 0.54 -15.74 11.02
CA MET A 109 1.46 -15.58 12.14
C MET A 109 2.32 -14.32 12.02
N MET A 110 2.81 -14.01 10.82
CA MET A 110 3.52 -12.75 10.57
C MET A 110 2.62 -11.55 10.91
N TYR A 111 1.40 -11.50 10.41
CA TYR A 111 0.47 -10.40 10.70
C TYR A 111 0.20 -10.24 12.19
N ARG A 112 -0.07 -11.35 12.90
CA ARG A 112 -0.25 -11.34 14.36
C ARG A 112 1.00 -10.81 15.08
N TYR A 113 2.19 -11.18 14.61
CA TYR A 113 3.44 -10.76 15.25
C TYR A 113 3.88 -9.34 14.93
N ILE A 114 3.40 -8.71 13.86
CA ILE A 114 3.71 -7.30 13.57
C ILE A 114 3.35 -6.42 14.77
N PHE A 115 2.12 -6.47 15.26
CA PHE A 115 1.67 -5.62 16.38
C PHE A 115 2.39 -5.95 17.68
N LEU A 116 2.61 -7.23 17.92
CA LEU A 116 3.23 -7.71 19.14
C LEU A 116 4.73 -7.40 19.19
N LEU A 117 5.43 -7.40 18.05
CA LEU A 117 6.81 -6.92 17.96
C LEU A 117 6.88 -5.39 17.96
N LEU A 118 5.88 -4.70 17.41
CA LEU A 118 5.77 -3.24 17.49
C LEU A 118 5.67 -2.77 18.94
N ASP A 119 4.86 -3.44 19.76
CA ASP A 119 4.76 -3.17 21.20
C ASP A 119 6.10 -3.39 21.92
N GLU A 120 6.84 -4.45 21.57
CA GLU A 120 8.18 -4.66 22.13
C GLU A 120 9.18 -3.59 21.68
N MET A 121 9.12 -3.20 20.43
CA MET A 121 9.94 -2.13 19.88
C MET A 121 9.70 -0.84 20.64
N ILE A 122 8.45 -0.47 20.88
CA ILE A 122 8.08 0.73 21.64
C ILE A 122 8.62 0.65 23.07
N ARG A 123 8.52 -0.51 23.74
CA ARG A 123 9.09 -0.72 25.09
C ARG A 123 10.61 -0.54 25.12
N ILE A 124 11.32 -1.14 24.16
CA ILE A 124 12.78 -1.04 24.05
C ILE A 124 13.19 0.40 23.76
N MET A 125 12.51 1.06 22.82
CA MET A 125 12.77 2.44 22.43
C MET A 125 12.56 3.40 23.62
N ASN A 126 11.50 3.20 24.41
CA ASN A 126 11.26 3.98 25.62
C ASN A 126 12.39 3.80 26.66
N ALA A 127 12.86 2.56 26.87
CA ALA A 127 13.99 2.29 27.76
C ALA A 127 15.33 2.87 27.24
N GLN A 128 15.49 3.00 25.93
CA GLN A 128 16.65 3.65 25.32
C GLN A 128 16.56 5.17 25.42
N ASN A 129 15.36 5.74 25.27
CA ASN A 129 15.11 7.19 25.44
C ASN A 129 15.45 7.66 26.85
N THR A 130 15.06 6.93 27.90
CA THR A 130 15.41 7.28 29.29
C THR A 130 16.92 7.23 29.56
N ARG A 131 17.68 6.48 28.76
CA ARG A 131 19.15 6.38 28.82
C ARG A 131 19.86 7.33 27.84
N LEU A 132 19.15 8.31 27.29
CA LEU A 132 19.68 9.27 26.30
C LEU A 132 20.25 8.59 25.03
N GLY A 133 19.67 7.45 24.65
CA GLY A 133 20.13 6.63 23.52
C GLY A 133 20.09 7.34 22.16
N TYR A 134 19.24 8.35 22.01
CA TYR A 134 19.01 9.07 20.75
C TYR A 134 19.50 10.52 20.76
N ARG A 135 20.47 10.85 21.62
CA ARG A 135 20.99 12.22 21.76
C ARG A 135 21.74 12.73 20.52
N ASN A 136 22.65 11.92 19.97
CA ASN A 136 23.49 12.27 18.82
C ASN A 136 23.40 11.17 17.76
N LEU A 137 23.86 11.43 16.52
CA LEU A 137 23.88 10.41 15.45
C LEU A 137 24.63 9.14 15.87
N LYS A 138 25.80 9.27 16.51
CA LYS A 138 26.59 8.12 16.99
C LYS A 138 25.82 7.26 18.00
N THR A 139 25.14 7.86 18.96
CA THR A 139 24.35 7.12 19.95
C THR A 139 23.09 6.53 19.32
N THR A 140 22.49 7.23 18.36
CA THR A 140 21.32 6.78 17.60
C THR A 140 21.61 5.50 16.84
N TYR A 141 22.71 5.44 16.07
CA TYR A 141 23.09 4.22 15.36
C TYR A 141 23.39 3.05 16.32
N LYS A 142 24.06 3.32 17.45
CA LYS A 142 24.30 2.30 18.48
C LYS A 142 23.00 1.79 19.09
N SER A 143 22.05 2.67 19.41
CA SER A 143 20.76 2.32 19.99
C SER A 143 19.89 1.56 19.00
N LEU A 144 19.86 1.97 17.72
CA LEU A 144 19.15 1.25 16.66
C LEU A 144 19.71 -0.16 16.45
N GLY A 145 21.04 -0.32 16.40
CA GLY A 145 21.65 -1.65 16.29
C GLY A 145 21.31 -2.54 17.49
N THR A 146 21.31 -1.98 18.69
CA THR A 146 20.92 -2.71 19.92
C THR A 146 19.44 -3.09 19.90
N LEU A 147 18.57 -2.17 19.46
CA LEU A 147 17.13 -2.40 19.35
C LEU A 147 16.84 -3.53 18.36
N ALA A 148 17.48 -3.51 17.18
CA ALA A 148 17.32 -4.55 16.17
C ALA A 148 17.81 -5.92 16.68
N ALA A 149 18.97 -5.98 17.33
CA ALA A 149 19.51 -7.22 17.89
C ALA A 149 18.58 -7.83 18.95
N ILE A 150 18.08 -7.02 19.88
CA ILE A 150 17.16 -7.48 20.93
C ILE A 150 15.82 -7.91 20.34
N LEU A 151 15.26 -7.15 19.39
CA LEU A 151 14.02 -7.52 18.71
C LEU A 151 14.14 -8.84 17.96
N PHE A 152 15.27 -9.07 17.29
CA PHE A 152 15.53 -10.32 16.59
C PHE A 152 15.54 -11.52 17.54
N ILE A 153 16.30 -11.44 18.64
CA ILE A 153 16.34 -12.49 19.66
C ILE A 153 14.95 -12.76 20.23
N ARG A 154 14.20 -11.70 20.57
CA ARG A 154 12.83 -11.81 21.09
C ARG A 154 11.88 -12.45 20.07
N ALA A 155 11.99 -12.10 18.79
CA ALA A 155 11.19 -12.68 17.72
C ALA A 155 11.49 -14.17 17.54
N TRP A 156 12.77 -14.55 17.59
CA TRP A 156 13.21 -15.94 17.51
C TRP A 156 12.64 -16.79 18.65
N GLU A 157 12.84 -16.35 19.91
CA GLU A 157 12.28 -17.03 21.08
C GLU A 157 10.75 -17.12 21.03
N ARG A 158 10.08 -16.08 20.52
CA ARG A 158 8.62 -16.07 20.35
C ARG A 158 8.18 -17.14 19.35
N GLY A 159 8.92 -17.30 18.25
CA GLY A 159 8.70 -18.31 17.23
C GLY A 159 8.79 -19.73 17.80
N GLU A 160 9.88 -20.04 18.50
CA GLU A 160 10.08 -21.34 19.15
C GLU A 160 8.98 -21.64 20.17
N LYS A 161 8.67 -20.67 21.05
CA LYS A 161 7.59 -20.81 22.04
C LYS A 161 6.24 -21.06 21.37
N SER A 162 5.96 -20.36 20.27
CA SER A 162 4.72 -20.54 19.52
C SER A 162 4.59 -21.93 18.91
N PHE A 163 5.68 -22.42 18.33
CA PHE A 163 5.74 -23.77 17.78
C PHE A 163 5.45 -24.82 18.86
N ILE A 164 6.05 -24.69 20.06
CA ILE A 164 5.80 -25.59 21.20
C ILE A 164 4.33 -25.52 21.64
N ILE A 165 3.76 -24.32 21.75
CA ILE A 165 2.35 -24.11 22.14
C ILE A 165 1.38 -24.70 21.11
N MET A 166 1.68 -24.57 19.82
CA MET A 166 0.85 -25.15 18.76
C MET A 166 0.93 -26.67 18.77
N SER A 167 2.14 -27.20 18.91
CA SER A 167 2.38 -28.65 18.96
C SER A 167 1.66 -29.29 20.14
N SER A 168 1.66 -28.66 21.32
CA SER A 168 0.93 -29.16 22.49
C SER A 168 -0.60 -29.12 22.34
N ARG A 169 -1.13 -28.31 21.42
CA ARG A 169 -2.56 -28.25 21.08
C ARG A 169 -2.95 -29.18 19.94
N GLY A 170 -2.05 -30.04 19.47
CA GLY A 170 -2.32 -30.98 18.37
C GLY A 170 -2.30 -30.31 16.99
N TYR A 171 -1.37 -29.37 16.78
CA TYR A 171 -1.19 -28.75 15.47
C TYR A 171 -0.70 -29.76 14.42
N ASN A 172 -1.51 -29.97 13.39
CA ASN A 172 -1.24 -30.93 12.30
C ASN A 172 -0.83 -30.24 10.98
N GLY A 173 -0.32 -29.00 11.04
CA GLY A 173 0.09 -28.26 9.84
C GLY A 173 -1.01 -27.48 9.12
N ASP A 174 -2.18 -27.30 9.76
CA ASP A 174 -3.27 -26.45 9.25
C ASP A 174 -3.90 -25.66 10.40
N LEU A 175 -3.79 -24.33 10.34
CA LEU A 175 -4.55 -23.45 11.22
C LEU A 175 -5.99 -23.33 10.69
N LYS A 176 -6.92 -23.95 11.41
CA LYS A 176 -8.35 -23.85 11.10
C LYS A 176 -8.84 -22.44 11.42
N LEU A 177 -9.24 -21.71 10.38
CA LEU A 177 -9.98 -20.45 10.49
C LEU A 177 -11.42 -20.79 10.91
N ILE A 178 -11.87 -20.27 12.05
CA ILE A 178 -13.21 -20.54 12.60
C ILE A 178 -14.27 -19.63 11.97
N ASN A 179 -13.85 -18.52 11.36
CA ASN A 179 -14.78 -17.56 10.77
C ASN A 179 -15.22 -18.01 9.38
N LYS A 180 -16.54 -18.04 9.18
CA LYS A 180 -17.17 -18.26 7.89
C LYS A 180 -17.59 -16.90 7.34
N ILE A 181 -17.06 -16.50 6.19
CA ILE A 181 -17.55 -15.30 5.50
C ILE A 181 -18.86 -15.68 4.82
N GLU A 182 -19.93 -14.94 5.09
CA GLU A 182 -21.20 -15.12 4.40
C GLU A 182 -21.05 -14.73 2.94
N SER A 183 -21.60 -15.55 2.03
CA SER A 183 -21.57 -15.24 0.61
C SER A 183 -22.32 -13.93 0.35
N PRO A 184 -21.75 -12.97 -0.41
CA PRO A 184 -22.42 -11.72 -0.67
C PRO A 184 -23.71 -11.96 -1.46
N PRO A 185 -24.80 -11.23 -1.19
CA PRO A 185 -26.03 -11.37 -1.97
C PRO A 185 -25.80 -10.98 -3.42
N VAL A 186 -26.51 -11.65 -4.33
CA VAL A 186 -26.38 -11.54 -5.80
C VAL A 186 -26.48 -10.10 -6.30
N LYS A 187 -27.24 -9.24 -5.59
CA LYS A 187 -27.38 -7.81 -5.88
C LYS A 187 -26.03 -7.08 -5.93
N TYR A 188 -25.12 -7.36 -5.00
CA TYR A 188 -23.81 -6.70 -4.98
C TYR A 188 -22.89 -7.22 -6.09
N LEU A 189 -23.01 -8.50 -6.42
CA LEU A 189 -22.24 -9.10 -7.51
C LEU A 189 -22.65 -8.49 -8.86
N LEU A 190 -23.95 -8.31 -9.09
CA LEU A 190 -24.46 -7.58 -10.26
C LEU A 190 -23.96 -6.13 -10.30
N LEU A 191 -23.94 -5.44 -9.16
CA LEU A 191 -23.46 -4.06 -9.07
C LEU A 191 -21.98 -3.92 -9.44
N ILE A 192 -21.14 -4.88 -9.02
CA ILE A 192 -19.71 -4.93 -9.39
C ILE A 192 -19.56 -5.12 -10.91
N ILE A 193 -20.27 -6.10 -11.49
CA ILE A 193 -20.22 -6.35 -12.94
C ILE A 193 -20.65 -5.12 -13.74
N ILE A 194 -21.71 -4.43 -13.32
CA ILE A 194 -22.16 -3.18 -13.97
C ILE A 194 -21.09 -2.10 -13.89
N LEU A 195 -20.44 -1.94 -12.73
CA LEU A 195 -19.37 -0.96 -12.54
C LEU A 195 -18.16 -1.27 -13.43
N ASP A 196 -17.77 -2.54 -13.55
CA ASP A 196 -16.64 -2.97 -14.38
C ASP A 196 -16.93 -2.75 -15.88
N ILE A 197 -18.13 -3.10 -16.35
CA ILE A 197 -18.56 -2.84 -17.73
C ILE A 197 -18.54 -1.34 -18.01
N PHE A 198 -19.05 -0.52 -17.09
CA PHE A 198 -19.02 0.93 -17.20
C PHE A 198 -17.59 1.47 -17.30
N LEU A 199 -16.65 0.97 -16.50
CA LEU A 199 -15.24 1.36 -16.59
C LEU A 199 -14.58 0.93 -17.90
N ILE A 200 -14.91 -0.25 -18.43
CA ILE A 200 -14.38 -0.73 -19.72
C ILE A 200 -14.88 0.15 -20.87
N ILE A 201 -16.17 0.50 -20.88
CA ILE A 201 -16.75 1.40 -21.88
C ILE A 201 -16.07 2.77 -21.82
N LEU A 202 -15.87 3.31 -20.61
CA LEU A 202 -15.22 4.60 -20.42
C LEU A 202 -13.74 4.56 -20.85
N SER A 203 -13.06 3.44 -20.62
CA SER A 203 -11.71 3.20 -21.12
C SER A 203 -11.66 3.19 -22.64
N TYR A 204 -12.60 2.52 -23.31
CA TYR A 204 -12.66 2.46 -24.77
C TYR A 204 -12.99 3.82 -25.39
N LEU A 205 -13.82 4.64 -24.73
CA LEU A 205 -14.14 5.99 -25.19
C LEU A 205 -12.95 6.96 -25.08
N THR A 206 -12.02 6.70 -24.16
CA THR A 206 -10.92 7.63 -23.82
C THR A 206 -9.61 7.30 -24.54
N THR A 207 -9.52 6.22 -25.31
CA THR A 207 -8.27 5.80 -25.98
C THR A 207 -7.69 6.83 -26.95
N ASP A 208 -8.53 7.69 -27.53
CA ASP A 208 -8.10 8.67 -28.55
C ASP A 208 -7.89 10.10 -28.03
N PHE A 209 -8.05 10.35 -26.71
CA PHE A 209 -7.94 11.69 -26.15
C PHE A 209 -6.47 12.12 -25.94
N LYS A 210 -5.96 13.00 -26.81
CA LYS A 210 -4.78 13.82 -26.55
C LYS A 210 -5.19 15.06 -25.76
N VAL A 211 -4.60 15.26 -24.58
CA VAL A 211 -4.99 16.32 -23.64
C VAL A 211 -4.39 17.67 -24.03
N ILE A 212 -3.22 17.68 -24.68
CA ILE A 212 -2.53 18.88 -25.17
C ILE A 212 -2.06 18.61 -26.61
N ALA A 213 -2.36 19.53 -27.54
CA ALA A 213 -1.99 19.44 -28.95
C ALA A 213 -0.60 20.00 -29.24
#